data_AF-A0A1F9X6L1-F1
#
_entry.id   AF-A0A1F9X6L1-F1
#
_cell.length_a   1.000
_cell.length_b   1.000
_cell.length_c   1.000
_cell.angle_alpha   90.00
_cell.angle_beta   90.00
_cell.angle_gamma   90.00
#
_symmetry.space_group_name_H-M   'P 1'
#
loop_
_entity.id
_entity.type
_entity.pdbx_description
1 polymer ?
#
loop_
_entity_poly.entity_id
_entity_poly.type
_entity_poly.pdbx_seq_one_letter_code
_entity_poly.pdbx_strand_id
1 'polypeptide(L)'
;MTMLLVVLLTAFLVCSIVHIGYENIILPLLLKKYKYKLFALRDHLRILQIKYKDSDQKPVFDCLQNTINNTLAFAPSIDGFLLLKFRGEYKKNKELRDAIEKNIDLFNRCSISEIHSIREEMSNIFRAIFISNSGSLIFYILPIFFLLFIIDKISEWTYKSMFMPEGEMGKVAPSCQ
;
A
#
# COMPACT_ATOMS: atom_id res chain seq x y z
N MET A 1 -1.79 -27.93 -23.09
CA MET A 1 -1.55 -26.48 -23.35
C MET A 1 -2.85 -25.67 -23.36
N THR A 2 -3.91 -26.12 -24.04
CA THR A 2 -5.21 -25.44 -24.11
C THR A 2 -5.93 -25.30 -22.77
N MET A 3 -5.97 -26.34 -21.93
CA MET A 3 -6.63 -26.24 -20.61
C MET A 3 -5.96 -25.26 -19.65
N LEU A 4 -4.61 -25.22 -19.61
CA LEU A 4 -3.87 -24.27 -18.79
C LEU A 4 -4.16 -22.83 -19.20
N LEU A 5 -4.23 -22.57 -20.52
CA LEU A 5 -4.57 -21.26 -21.06
C LEU A 5 -5.98 -20.83 -20.64
N VAL A 6 -6.96 -21.74 -20.71
CA VAL A 6 -8.36 -21.47 -20.29
C VAL A 6 -8.44 -21.12 -18.80
N VAL A 7 -7.74 -21.88 -17.96
CA VAL A 7 -7.68 -21.62 -16.50
C VAL A 7 -7.07 -20.25 -16.22
N LEU A 8 -5.97 -19.89 -16.89
CA LEU A 8 -5.33 -18.60 -16.70
C LEU A 8 -6.21 -17.44 -17.14
N LEU A 9 -6.84 -17.54 -18.31
CA LEU A 9 -7.75 -16.51 -18.80
C LEU A 9 -8.93 -16.30 -17.85
N THR A 10 -9.47 -17.39 -17.30
CA THR A 10 -10.56 -17.32 -16.33
C THR A 10 -10.10 -16.68 -15.02
N ALA A 11 -8.91 -17.02 -14.53
CA ALA A 11 -8.33 -16.40 -13.32
C ALA A 11 -8.11 -14.89 -13.50
N PHE A 12 -7.54 -14.47 -14.64
CA PHE A 12 -7.36 -13.05 -14.95
C PHE A 12 -8.69 -12.30 -15.08
N LEU A 13 -9.72 -12.92 -15.65
CA LEU A 13 -11.05 -12.32 -15.75
C LEU A 13 -11.65 -12.07 -14.36
N VAL A 14 -11.59 -13.08 -13.47
CA VAL A 14 -12.06 -12.94 -12.08
C VAL A 14 -11.29 -11.85 -11.35
N CYS A 15 -9.96 -11.85 -11.45
CA CYS A 15 -9.13 -10.80 -10.85
C CYS A 15 -9.46 -9.40 -11.39
N SER A 16 -9.76 -9.29 -12.68
CA SER A 16 -10.14 -8.01 -13.31
C SER A 16 -11.47 -7.48 -12.74
N ILE A 17 -12.48 -8.35 -12.60
CA ILE A 17 -13.77 -7.96 -12.03
C ILE A 17 -13.60 -7.50 -10.57
N VAL A 18 -12.83 -8.25 -9.77
CA VAL A 18 -12.54 -7.88 -8.38
C VAL A 18 -11.76 -6.57 -8.29
N HIS A 19 -10.76 -6.38 -9.15
CA HIS A 19 -9.97 -5.14 -9.22
C HIS A 19 -10.86 -3.93 -9.55
N ILE A 20 -11.76 -4.05 -10.52
CA ILE A 20 -12.72 -2.99 -10.86
C ILE A 20 -13.62 -2.66 -9.67
N GLY A 21 -14.12 -3.67 -8.95
CA GLY A 21 -14.92 -3.47 -7.75
C GLY A 21 -14.13 -2.76 -6.64
N TYR A 22 -12.86 -3.13 -6.47
CA TYR A 22 -11.97 -2.49 -5.50
C TYR A 22 -11.74 -1.01 -5.82
N GLU A 23 -11.33 -0.68 -7.06
CA GLU A 23 -11.00 0.68 -7.48
C GLU A 23 -12.22 1.61 -7.49
N ASN A 24 -13.40 1.11 -7.88
CA ASN A 24 -14.58 1.97 -8.05
C ASN A 24 -15.46 2.06 -6.81
N ILE A 25 -15.38 1.10 -5.88
CA ILE A 25 -16.28 1.04 -4.71
C ILE A 25 -15.48 1.10 -3.41
N ILE A 26 -14.56 0.15 -3.22
CA ILE A 26 -13.86 -0.02 -1.93
C ILE A 26 -12.90 1.15 -1.69
N LEU A 27 -12.05 1.47 -2.65
CA LEU A 27 -11.04 2.51 -2.52
C LEU A 27 -11.64 3.90 -2.27
N PRO A 28 -12.67 4.37 -3.01
CA PRO A 28 -13.32 5.66 -2.73
C PRO A 28 -13.95 5.73 -1.34
N LEU A 29 -14.56 4.63 -0.86
CA LEU A 29 -15.13 4.57 0.49
C LEU A 29 -14.04 4.66 1.57
N LEU A 30 -12.92 3.95 1.39
CA LEU A 30 -11.78 4.03 2.30
C LEU A 30 -11.17 5.43 2.32
N LEU A 31 -10.92 6.03 1.14
CA LEU A 31 -10.40 7.39 1.04
C LEU A 31 -11.32 8.42 1.73
N LYS A 32 -12.64 8.26 1.57
CA LYS A 32 -13.63 9.11 2.27
C LYS A 32 -13.52 8.95 3.79
N LYS A 33 -13.42 7.72 4.30
CA LYS A 33 -13.21 7.43 5.72
C LYS A 33 -11.92 8.09 6.24
N TYR A 34 -10.81 7.98 5.51
CA TYR A 34 -9.54 8.59 5.91
C TYR A 34 -9.59 10.13 5.89
N LYS A 35 -10.26 10.74 4.90
CA LYS A 35 -10.48 12.18 4.86
C LYS A 35 -11.23 12.67 6.10
N TYR A 36 -12.28 11.97 6.54
CA TYR A 36 -12.97 12.33 7.78
C TYR A 36 -12.09 12.26 9.02
N LYS A 37 -11.23 11.23 9.13
CA LYS A 37 -10.25 11.16 10.22
C LYS A 37 -9.26 12.33 10.19
N LEU A 38 -8.76 12.69 9.00
CA LEU A 38 -7.86 13.85 8.86
C LEU A 38 -8.55 15.17 9.20
N PHE A 39 -9.83 15.35 8.86
CA PHE A 39 -10.59 16.52 9.29
C PHE A 39 -10.74 16.57 10.82
N ALA A 40 -11.07 15.45 11.45
CA ALA A 40 -11.15 15.37 12.91
C ALA A 40 -9.79 15.70 13.58
N LEU A 41 -8.68 15.18 13.06
CA LEU A 41 -7.34 15.53 13.54
C LEU A 41 -7.01 17.01 13.39
N ARG A 42 -7.39 17.63 12.26
CA ARG A 42 -7.18 19.06 12.04
C ARG A 42 -7.96 19.90 13.04
N ASP A 43 -9.21 19.51 13.32
CA ASP A 43 -10.04 20.24 14.27
C ASP A 43 -9.54 20.05 15.72
N HIS A 44 -9.05 18.86 16.06
CA HIS A 44 -8.36 18.63 17.33
C HIS A 44 -7.08 19.48 17.46
N LEU A 45 -6.28 19.58 16.39
CA LEU A 45 -5.08 20.43 16.36
C LEU A 45 -5.43 21.90 16.61
N ARG A 46 -6.54 22.40 16.05
CA ARG A 46 -7.01 23.78 16.28
C ARG A 46 -7.40 24.03 17.73
N ILE A 47 -8.05 23.06 18.38
CA ILE A 47 -8.36 23.14 19.81
C ILE A 47 -7.07 23.23 20.64
N LEU A 48 -6.07 22.40 20.32
CA LEU A 48 -4.76 22.46 20.98
C LEU A 48 -4.04 23.79 20.72
N GLN A 49 -4.14 24.33 19.50
CA GLN A 49 -3.53 25.62 19.16
C GLN A 49 -4.14 26.76 20.00
N ILE A 50 -5.44 26.70 20.31
CA ILE A 50 -6.09 27.65 21.21
C ILE A 50 -5.65 27.41 22.66
N LYS A 51 -5.57 26.15 23.10
CA LYS A 51 -5.12 25.77 24.46
C LYS A 51 -3.68 26.23 24.75
N TYR A 52 -2.79 26.15 23.76
CA TYR A 52 -1.38 26.50 23.86
C TYR A 52 -1.02 27.79 23.10
N LYS A 53 -1.95 28.74 23.03
CA LYS A 53 -1.84 29.97 22.22
C LYS A 53 -0.60 30.81 22.53
N ASP A 54 -0.14 30.79 23.78
CA ASP A 54 1.03 31.54 24.25
C ASP A 54 2.34 30.72 24.20
N SER A 55 2.32 29.53 23.61
CA SER A 55 3.55 28.74 23.46
C SER A 55 4.37 29.20 22.25
N ASP A 56 5.70 29.19 22.39
CA ASP A 56 6.65 29.42 21.30
C ASP A 56 6.63 28.31 20.22
N GLN A 57 5.71 27.34 20.34
CA GLN A 57 5.60 26.17 19.47
C GLN A 57 4.65 26.39 18.28
N LYS A 58 4.19 27.62 18.04
CA LYS A 58 3.39 27.97 16.85
C LYS A 58 3.94 27.37 15.53
N PRO A 59 5.26 27.38 15.25
CA PRO A 59 5.79 26.76 14.03
C PRO A 59 5.46 25.26 13.89
N VAL A 60 5.35 24.53 15.00
CA VAL A 60 5.00 23.10 15.01
C VAL A 60 3.53 22.91 14.64
N PHE A 61 2.64 23.75 15.18
CA PHE A 61 1.22 23.73 14.83
C PHE A 61 1.01 24.02 13.34
N ASP A 62 1.66 25.06 12.81
CA ASP A 62 1.55 25.43 11.40
C ASP A 62 2.11 24.32 10.49
N CYS A 63 3.24 23.72 10.86
CA CYS A 63 3.82 22.58 10.14
C CYS A 63 2.88 21.37 10.11
N LEU A 64 2.31 20.99 11.26
CA LEU A 64 1.41 19.84 11.35
C LEU A 64 0.09 20.09 10.59
N GLN A 65 -0.47 21.30 10.69
CA GLN A 65 -1.65 21.68 9.94
C GLN A 65 -1.42 21.61 8.43
N ASN A 66 -0.28 22.14 7.95
CA ASN A 66 0.10 22.05 6.54
C ASN A 66 0.27 20.60 6.10
N THR A 67 0.85 19.76 6.94
CA THR A 67 1.03 18.33 6.64
C THR A 67 -0.32 17.61 6.53
N ILE A 68 -1.28 17.90 7.43
CA ILE A 68 -2.65 17.35 7.35
C ILE A 68 -3.35 17.83 6.07
N ASN A 69 -3.25 19.12 5.75
CA ASN A 69 -3.85 19.69 4.55
C ASN A 69 -3.27 19.09 3.26
N ASN A 70 -1.95 18.93 3.19
CA ASN A 70 -1.27 18.27 2.07
C ASN A 70 -1.74 16.82 1.94
N THR A 71 -1.85 16.10 3.04
CA THR A 71 -2.35 14.71 3.04
C THR A 71 -3.80 14.65 2.55
N LEU A 72 -4.66 15.57 2.97
CA LEU A 72 -6.04 15.68 2.48
C LEU A 72 -6.11 15.93 0.96
N ALA A 73 -5.29 16.87 0.48
CA ALA A 73 -5.27 17.27 -0.93
C ALA A 73 -4.75 16.16 -1.83
N PHE A 74 -3.68 15.47 -1.41
CA PHE A 74 -2.99 14.48 -2.22
C PHE A 74 -3.36 13.04 -1.86
N ALA A 75 -4.34 12.79 -0.98
CA ALA A 75 -4.73 11.45 -0.54
C ALA A 75 -4.89 10.42 -1.68
N PRO A 76 -5.56 10.73 -2.82
CA PRO A 76 -5.70 9.78 -3.93
C PRO A 76 -4.38 9.42 -4.63
N SER A 77 -3.35 10.25 -4.48
CA SER A 77 -2.05 10.10 -5.14
C SER A 77 -0.96 9.55 -4.22
N ILE A 78 -1.27 9.26 -2.96
CA ILE A 78 -0.31 8.67 -2.02
C ILE A 78 -0.21 7.18 -2.31
N ASP A 79 0.75 6.80 -3.16
CA ASP A 79 1.00 5.43 -3.57
C ASP A 79 2.50 5.12 -3.65
N GLY A 80 2.85 3.90 -4.07
CA GLY A 80 4.23 3.47 -4.28
C GLY A 80 5.00 4.33 -5.30
N PHE A 81 4.34 4.80 -6.35
CA PHE A 81 4.99 5.60 -7.39
C PHE A 81 5.36 6.99 -6.88
N LEU A 82 4.47 7.64 -6.12
CA LEU A 82 4.77 8.89 -5.45
C LEU A 82 5.96 8.75 -4.50
N LEU A 83 6.03 7.64 -3.74
CA LEU A 83 7.15 7.40 -2.82
C LEU A 83 8.48 7.22 -3.56
N LEU A 84 8.48 6.55 -4.72
CA LEU A 84 9.67 6.43 -5.58
C LEU A 84 10.10 7.80 -6.13
N LYS A 85 9.15 8.61 -6.61
CA LYS A 85 9.43 9.98 -7.08
C LYS A 85 9.99 10.84 -5.95
N PHE A 86 9.36 10.80 -4.78
CA PHE A 86 9.83 11.49 -3.58
C PHE A 86 11.26 11.09 -3.21
N ARG A 87 11.59 9.79 -3.22
CA ARG A 87 12.96 9.31 -2.95
C ARG A 87 13.97 9.86 -3.96
N GLY A 88 13.59 9.96 -5.24
CA GLY A 88 14.41 10.57 -6.28
C GLY A 88 14.66 12.06 -6.01
N GLU A 89 13.59 12.81 -5.75
CA GLU A 89 13.65 14.25 -5.47
C GLU A 89 14.43 14.55 -4.18
N TYR A 90 14.20 13.81 -3.10
CA TYR A 90 14.89 13.96 -1.82
C TYR A 90 16.42 13.84 -1.94
N LYS A 91 16.90 12.98 -2.84
CA LYS A 91 18.34 12.80 -3.08
C LYS A 91 18.95 13.94 -3.87
N LYS A 92 18.21 14.51 -4.83
CA LYS A 92 18.73 15.49 -5.80
C LYS A 92 18.52 16.94 -5.33
N ASN A 93 17.42 17.21 -4.65
CA ASN A 93 17.02 18.55 -4.26
C ASN A 93 17.44 18.83 -2.81
N LYS A 94 18.49 19.65 -2.65
CA LYS A 94 19.01 20.04 -1.34
C LYS A 94 17.99 20.87 -0.54
N GLU A 95 17.30 21.82 -1.18
CA GLU A 95 16.32 22.67 -0.50
C GLU A 95 15.16 21.86 0.08
N LEU A 96 14.67 20.88 -0.68
CA LEU A 96 13.63 19.96 -0.21
C LEU A 96 14.10 19.16 1.02
N ARG A 97 15.32 18.62 0.96
CA ARG A 97 15.89 17.85 2.08
C ARG A 97 16.05 18.71 3.32
N ASP A 98 16.67 19.88 3.19
CA ASP A 98 16.92 20.80 4.30
C ASP A 98 15.58 21.26 4.93
N ALA A 99 14.54 21.49 4.12
CA ALA A 99 13.20 21.81 4.62
C ALA A 99 12.54 20.64 5.39
N ILE A 100 12.73 19.40 4.93
CA ILE A 100 12.21 18.20 5.61
C ILE A 100 12.94 17.98 6.94
N GLU A 101 14.27 18.08 6.95
CA GLU A 101 15.08 17.93 8.16
C GLU A 101 14.72 19.01 9.19
N LYS A 102 14.53 20.26 8.76
CA LYS A 102 14.01 21.33 9.62
C LYS A 102 12.65 20.99 10.23
N ASN A 103 11.72 20.44 9.44
CA ASN A 103 10.42 20.03 9.95
C ASN A 103 10.52 18.88 10.96
N ILE A 104 11.39 17.90 10.70
CA ILE A 104 11.67 16.80 11.63
C ILE A 104 12.21 17.35 12.96
N ASP A 105 13.17 18.28 12.90
CA ASP A 105 13.74 18.91 14.08
C ASP A 105 12.72 19.73 14.89
N LEU A 106 11.79 20.42 14.23
CA LEU A 106 10.69 21.14 14.89
C LEU A 106 9.85 20.20 15.75
N PHE A 107 9.51 19.02 15.23
CA PHE A 107 8.75 18.02 16.00
C PHE A 107 9.60 17.38 17.11
N ASN A 108 10.88 17.10 16.87
CA ASN A 108 11.74 16.49 17.89
C ASN A 108 11.95 17.39 19.11
N ARG A 109 11.92 18.72 18.92
CA ARG A 109 12.04 19.71 20.00
C ARG A 109 10.71 20.06 20.65
N CYS A 110 9.59 19.60 20.09
CA CYS A 110 8.25 19.84 20.62
C CYS A 110 8.05 19.06 21.93
N SER A 111 7.73 19.75 23.01
CA SER A 111 7.46 19.13 24.32
C SER A 111 5.98 18.78 24.56
N ILE A 112 5.07 19.22 23.69
CA ILE A 112 3.63 18.99 23.86
C ILE A 112 3.30 17.55 23.44
N SER A 113 2.98 16.70 24.41
CA SER A 113 2.67 15.28 24.20
C SER A 113 1.51 15.05 23.23
N GLU A 114 0.49 15.92 23.28
CA GLU A 114 -0.69 15.83 22.44
C GLU A 114 -0.34 16.04 20.96
N ILE A 115 0.68 16.85 20.65
CA ILE A 115 1.15 17.04 19.27
C ILE A 115 1.80 15.77 18.71
N HIS A 116 2.56 15.06 19.54
CA HIS A 116 3.15 13.77 19.16
C HIS A 116 2.06 12.73 18.88
N SER A 117 0.99 12.71 19.69
CA SER A 117 -0.15 11.81 19.46
C SER A 117 -0.86 12.09 18.12
N ILE A 118 -1.08 13.36 17.78
CA ILE A 118 -1.67 13.74 16.49
C ILE A 118 -0.75 13.36 15.34
N ARG A 119 0.57 13.57 15.48
CA ARG A 119 1.55 13.17 14.46
C ARG A 119 1.53 11.66 14.22
N GLU A 120 1.44 10.86 15.28
CA GLU A 120 1.38 9.40 15.18
C GLU A 120 0.08 8.96 14.49
N GLU A 121 -1.07 9.47 14.90
CA GLU A 121 -2.36 9.15 14.27
C GLU A 121 -2.39 9.57 12.80
N MET A 122 -1.83 10.74 12.49
CA MET A 122 -1.66 11.22 11.12
C MET A 122 -0.75 10.29 10.29
N SER A 123 0.35 9.79 10.85
CA SER A 123 1.22 8.79 10.20
C SER A 123 0.48 7.48 9.93
N ASN A 124 -0.33 7.01 10.88
CA ASN A 124 -1.14 5.81 10.73
C ASN A 124 -2.18 5.97 9.62
N ILE A 125 -2.83 7.13 9.51
CA ILE A 125 -3.76 7.43 8.41
C ILE A 125 -3.02 7.49 7.07
N PHE A 126 -1.85 8.15 7.01
CA PHE A 126 -1.03 8.21 5.80
C PHE A 126 -0.66 6.80 5.32
N ARG A 127 -0.19 5.93 6.22
CA ARG A 127 0.12 4.52 5.90
C ARG A 127 -1.12 3.76 5.41
N ALA A 128 -2.27 3.96 6.03
CA ALA A 128 -3.51 3.33 5.59
C ALA A 128 -3.94 3.77 4.19
N ILE A 129 -3.81 5.07 3.87
CA ILE A 129 -4.05 5.60 2.52
C ILE A 129 -3.06 4.96 1.53
N PHE A 130 -1.76 4.97 1.84
CA PHE A 130 -0.71 4.37 1.01
C PHE A 130 -0.99 2.90 0.68
N ILE A 131 -1.34 2.11 1.70
CA ILE A 131 -1.67 0.69 1.54
C ILE A 131 -2.95 0.53 0.70
N SER A 132 -3.95 1.38 0.92
CA SER A 132 -5.21 1.29 0.17
C SER A 132 -5.01 1.62 -1.31
N ASN A 133 -4.27 2.69 -1.63
CA ASN A 133 -3.98 3.06 -3.03
C ASN A 133 -3.04 2.05 -3.70
N SER A 134 -2.04 1.52 -2.98
CA SER A 134 -1.08 0.55 -3.54
C SER A 134 -1.62 -0.89 -3.54
N GLY A 135 -2.69 -1.15 -2.79
CA GLY A 135 -3.22 -2.48 -2.52
C GLY A 135 -3.79 -3.17 -3.75
N SER A 136 -4.19 -2.42 -4.77
CA SER A 136 -4.71 -2.99 -6.00
C SER A 136 -3.67 -3.79 -6.80
N LEU A 137 -2.37 -3.60 -6.52
CA LEU A 137 -1.29 -4.43 -7.07
C LEU A 137 -1.44 -5.91 -6.69
N ILE A 138 -2.08 -6.23 -5.55
CA ILE A 138 -2.24 -7.61 -5.09
C ILE A 138 -3.05 -8.46 -6.08
N PHE A 139 -4.01 -7.85 -6.79
CA PHE A 139 -4.85 -8.55 -7.77
C PHE A 139 -4.06 -9.01 -8.99
N TYR A 140 -2.93 -8.37 -9.28
CA TYR A 140 -2.02 -8.75 -10.37
C TYR A 140 -0.93 -9.72 -9.93
N ILE A 141 -0.48 -9.60 -8.67
CA ILE A 141 0.56 -10.46 -8.10
C ILE A 141 0.01 -11.86 -7.80
N LEU A 142 -1.22 -11.96 -7.30
CA LEU A 142 -1.82 -13.23 -6.86
C LEU A 142 -1.90 -14.30 -7.98
N PRO A 143 -2.36 -13.99 -9.21
CA PRO A 143 -2.36 -14.96 -10.31
C PRO A 143 -0.96 -15.46 -10.69
N ILE A 144 0.04 -14.58 -10.63
CA ILE A 144 1.44 -14.93 -10.94
C ILE A 144 1.97 -15.93 -9.92
N PHE A 145 1.77 -15.67 -8.62
CA PHE A 145 2.16 -16.60 -7.56
C PHE A 145 1.46 -17.95 -7.70
N PHE A 146 0.17 -17.95 -8.02
CA PHE A 146 -0.58 -19.19 -8.24
C PHE A 146 -0.03 -20.00 -9.43
N LEU A 147 0.36 -19.33 -10.52
CA LEU A 147 0.99 -19.99 -11.66
C LEU A 147 2.35 -20.59 -11.29
N LEU A 148 3.20 -19.85 -10.56
CA LEU A 148 4.49 -20.37 -10.09
C LEU A 148 4.30 -21.61 -9.20
N PHE A 149 3.29 -21.59 -8.32
CA PHE A 149 2.94 -22.73 -7.47
C PHE A 149 2.49 -23.96 -8.27
N ILE A 150 1.67 -23.77 -9.31
CA ILE A 150 1.27 -24.88 -10.20
C ILE A 150 2.48 -25.47 -10.92
N ILE A 151 3.37 -24.61 -11.46
CA ILE A 151 4.57 -25.06 -12.17
C ILE A 151 5.48 -25.86 -11.24
N ASP A 152 5.69 -25.40 -10.01
CA ASP A 152 6.46 -26.12 -8.99
C ASP A 152 5.87 -27.51 -8.72
N LYS A 153 4.55 -27.59 -8.53
CA LYS A 153 3.86 -28.87 -8.33
C LYS A 153 3.99 -29.80 -9.53
N ILE A 154 3.80 -29.29 -10.75
CA ILE A 154 3.97 -30.08 -11.97
C ILE A 154 5.41 -30.59 -12.08
N SER A 155 6.40 -29.73 -11.82
CA SER A 155 7.81 -30.09 -11.85
C SER A 155 8.13 -31.22 -10.85
N GLU A 156 7.64 -31.11 -9.61
CA GLU A 156 7.77 -32.13 -8.58
C GLU A 156 7.20 -33.49 -9.04
N TRP A 157 6.00 -33.49 -9.63
CA TRP A 157 5.36 -34.70 -10.12
C TRP A 157 6.05 -35.29 -11.35
N THR A 158 6.54 -34.44 -12.27
CA THR A 158 7.33 -34.91 -13.42
C THR A 158 8.63 -35.56 -12.96
N TYR A 159 9.35 -34.96 -12.03
CA TYR A 159 10.55 -35.55 -11.45
C TYR A 159 10.26 -36.91 -10.83
N LYS A 160 9.22 -37.02 -9.99
CA LYS A 160 8.80 -38.31 -9.39
C LYS A 160 8.45 -39.36 -10.44
N SER A 161 7.81 -38.96 -11.55
CA SER A 161 7.44 -39.88 -12.63
C SER A 161 8.65 -40.45 -13.37
N MET A 162 9.77 -39.70 -13.44
CA MET A 162 11.00 -40.18 -14.09
C MET A 162 11.69 -41.31 -13.31
N PHE A 163 11.45 -41.42 -12.00
CA PHE A 163 11.97 -42.50 -11.15
C PHE A 163 10.95 -43.62 -10.92
N MET A 164 9.93 -43.71 -11.77
CA MET A 164 8.95 -44.81 -11.71
C MET A 164 9.63 -46.15 -12.07
N PRO A 165 9.45 -47.22 -11.27
CA PRO A 165 10.01 -48.54 -11.56
C PRO A 165 9.53 -49.12 -12.89
N GLU A 166 10.40 -49.90 -13.56
CA GLU A 166 10.06 -50.63 -14.79
C GLU A 166 8.85 -51.55 -14.57
N GLY A 167 7.89 -51.54 -15.49
CA GLY A 167 6.66 -52.35 -15.42
C GLY A 167 5.47 -51.70 -14.72
N GLU A 168 5.67 -50.67 -13.89
CA GLU A 168 4.56 -49.93 -13.26
C GLU A 168 3.98 -48.84 -14.17
N MET A 169 4.76 -48.34 -15.12
CA MET A 169 4.32 -47.28 -16.04
C MET A 169 3.14 -47.72 -16.92
N GLY A 170 3.08 -49.00 -17.29
CA GLY A 170 1.96 -49.57 -18.06
C GLY A 170 0.63 -49.68 -17.30
N LYS A 171 0.65 -49.58 -15.97
CA LYS A 171 -0.59 -49.52 -15.16
C LYS A 171 -1.19 -48.12 -15.09
N VAL A 172 -0.38 -47.09 -15.37
CA VAL A 172 -0.76 -45.68 -15.25
C VAL A 172 -0.94 -45.02 -16.63
N ALA A 173 -0.19 -45.46 -17.64
CA ALA A 173 -0.38 -45.00 -19.00
C ALA A 173 -1.73 -45.49 -19.55
N PRO A 174 -2.54 -44.61 -20.17
CA PRO A 174 -3.79 -45.05 -20.79
C PRO A 174 -3.48 -46.10 -21.87
N SER A 175 -4.17 -47.25 -21.82
CA SER A 175 -4.10 -48.26 -22.87
C SER A 175 -4.56 -47.62 -24.18
N CYS A 176 -3.67 -47.51 -25.16
CA CYS A 176 -4.05 -47.12 -26.52
C CYS A 176 -5.09 -48.12 -27.04
N GLN A 177 -6.36 -47.70 -27.09
CA GLN A 177 -7.43 -48.33 -27.88
C GLN A 177 -7.66 -47.50 -29.14
#